data_AF-A0A5R8WV98-F1
#
_entry.id   AF-A0A5R8WV98-F1
#
_cell.length_a   1.000
_cell.length_b   1.000
_cell.length_c   1.000
_cell.angle_alpha   90.00
_cell.angle_beta   90.00
_cell.angle_gamma   90.00
#
_symmetry.space_group_name_H-M   'P 1'
#
loop_
_entity.id
_entity.type
_entity.pdbx_description
1 polymer ?
#
loop_
_entity_poly.entity_id
_entity_poly.type
_entity_poly.pdbx_seq_one_letter_code
_entity_poly.pdbx_strand_id
1 'polypeptide(L)'
;MDSTAERLQELIRIVGAKSVSAFAVSIGVRSTVLANMLGGRMSKPSFDTLEKIKAQYPQVDLEWLVMGKGQPLKAATAYSLPAQPVPGASEPDIKLLGKPELTDKTSPQAALAECQKELTAWKEKAETYRQLAEDRQTIIELMKKAAR
;
A
#
# COMPACT_ATOMS: atom_id res chain seq x y z
N MET A 1 16.93 18.57 9.25
CA MET A 1 16.18 17.77 8.24
C MET A 1 15.51 16.68 9.04
N ASP A 2 14.45 17.08 9.75
CA ASP A 2 14.08 16.44 11.01
C ASP A 2 12.86 15.52 10.82
N SER A 3 12.17 15.60 9.68
CA SER A 3 10.99 14.77 9.37
C SER A 3 11.14 13.92 8.12
N THR A 4 10.56 12.71 8.15
CA THR A 4 10.45 11.82 6.98
C THR A 4 9.76 12.50 5.80
N ALA A 5 8.83 13.43 6.06
CA ALA A 5 8.17 14.22 5.03
C ALA A 5 9.18 15.10 4.24
N GLU A 6 10.13 15.74 4.94
CA GLU A 6 11.15 16.58 4.30
C GLU A 6 12.09 15.73 3.43
N ARG A 7 12.48 14.55 3.94
CA ARG A 7 13.30 13.59 3.18
C ARG A 7 12.57 13.03 1.97
N LEU A 8 11.27 12.77 2.09
CA LEU A 8 10.45 12.35 0.96
C LEU A 8 10.35 13.46 -0.09
N GLN A 9 10.18 14.71 0.34
CA GLN A 9 10.17 15.86 -0.57
C GLN A 9 11.53 16.07 -1.25
N GLU A 10 12.62 15.83 -0.51
CA GLU A 10 13.96 15.86 -1.07
C GLU A 10 14.20 14.72 -2.06
N LEU A 11 13.73 13.52 -1.75
CA LEU A 11 13.77 12.38 -2.67
C LEU A 11 13.08 12.71 -4.00
N ILE A 12 11.89 13.33 -3.94
CA ILE A 12 11.13 13.76 -5.12
C ILE A 12 11.96 14.73 -6.00
N ARG A 13 12.74 15.63 -5.38
CA ARG A 13 13.66 16.53 -6.09
C ARG A 13 14.82 15.76 -6.72
N ILE A 14 15.45 14.86 -5.97
CA ILE A 14 16.61 14.07 -6.42
C ILE A 14 16.24 13.20 -7.62
N VAL A 15 15.06 12.57 -7.62
CA VAL A 15 14.60 11.74 -8.75
C VAL A 15 14.09 12.57 -9.94
N GLY A 16 14.02 13.91 -9.81
CA GLY A 16 13.64 14.82 -10.89
C GLY A 16 12.14 14.81 -11.24
N ALA A 17 11.27 14.46 -10.29
CA ALA A 17 9.82 14.45 -10.55
C ALA A 17 9.27 15.89 -10.62
N LYS A 18 8.46 16.17 -11.65
CA LYS A 18 7.88 17.52 -11.90
C LYS A 18 6.95 18.02 -10.79
N SER A 19 6.30 17.10 -10.08
CA SER A 19 5.39 17.41 -8.96
C SER A 19 5.21 16.19 -8.06
N VAL A 20 4.70 16.42 -6.85
CA VAL A 20 4.32 15.35 -5.91
C VAL A 20 3.31 14.38 -6.55
N SER A 21 2.35 14.90 -7.32
CA SER A 21 1.38 14.06 -8.01
C SER A 21 2.03 13.19 -9.09
N ALA A 22 2.99 13.75 -9.84
CA ALA A 22 3.73 12.98 -10.85
C ALA A 22 4.55 11.85 -10.21
N PHE A 23 5.16 12.10 -9.05
CA PHE A 23 5.85 11.06 -8.28
C PHE A 23 4.87 10.00 -7.75
N ALA A 24 3.70 10.39 -7.24
CA ALA A 24 2.70 9.43 -6.79
C ALA A 24 2.28 8.48 -7.92
N VAL A 25 2.06 9.02 -9.12
CA VAL A 25 1.75 8.22 -10.32
C VAL A 25 2.91 7.30 -10.70
N SER A 26 4.17 7.75 -10.62
CA SER A 26 5.32 6.91 -10.99
C SER A 26 5.51 5.70 -10.09
N ILE A 27 5.21 5.82 -8.78
CA ILE A 27 5.28 4.70 -7.84
C ILE A 27 3.95 3.91 -7.73
N GLY A 28 2.91 4.27 -8.47
CA GLY A 28 1.60 3.59 -8.39
C GLY A 28 0.86 3.81 -7.07
N VAL A 29 0.99 4.98 -6.46
CA VAL A 29 0.30 5.39 -5.22
C VAL A 29 -0.64 6.57 -5.52
N ARG A 30 -1.77 6.64 -4.81
CA ARG A 30 -2.70 7.77 -4.95
C ARG A 30 -2.07 9.07 -4.44
N SER A 31 -2.20 10.17 -5.19
CA SER A 31 -1.67 11.48 -4.82
C SER A 31 -2.16 11.98 -3.45
N THR A 32 -3.37 11.58 -3.04
CA THR A 32 -3.93 11.91 -1.71
C THR A 32 -3.13 11.27 -0.56
N VAL A 33 -2.68 10.03 -0.74
CA VAL A 33 -1.87 9.29 0.24
C VAL A 33 -0.53 10.00 0.42
N LEU A 34 0.11 10.38 -0.68
CA LEU A 34 1.39 11.07 -0.66
C LEU A 34 1.26 12.50 -0.11
N ALA A 35 0.18 13.22 -0.43
CA ALA A 35 -0.11 14.54 0.12
C ALA A 35 -0.34 14.50 1.64
N ASN A 36 -1.01 13.47 2.15
CA ASN A 36 -1.18 13.28 3.60
C ASN A 36 0.16 13.05 4.32
N MET A 37 1.10 12.34 3.67
CA MET A 37 2.45 12.12 4.21
C MET A 37 3.27 13.42 4.29
N LEU A 38 3.10 14.32 3.30
CA LEU A 38 3.78 15.62 3.27
C LEU A 38 3.08 16.69 4.13
N GLY A 39 1.78 16.55 4.38
CA GLY A 39 0.93 17.54 5.07
C GLY A 39 0.97 17.54 6.62
N GLY A 40 1.82 16.72 7.25
CA GLY A 40 2.18 16.90 8.66
C GLY A 40 1.32 16.22 9.74
N ARG A 41 0.27 15.46 9.41
CA ARG A 41 -0.50 14.67 10.41
C ARG A 41 -0.09 13.20 10.56
N MET A 42 0.53 12.61 9.54
CA MET A 42 1.04 11.23 9.57
C MET A 42 2.20 11.11 8.57
N SER A 43 3.40 11.51 9.02
CA SER A 43 4.60 11.59 8.17
C SER A 43 5.27 10.24 7.89
N LYS A 44 4.77 9.16 8.50
CA LYS A 44 5.31 7.82 8.33
C LYS A 44 4.72 7.18 7.07
N PRO A 45 5.54 6.86 6.06
CA PRO A 45 5.07 6.09 4.92
C PRO A 45 4.61 4.71 5.39
N SER A 46 3.52 4.20 4.77
CA SER A 46 3.13 2.81 4.94
C SER A 46 4.18 1.89 4.32
N PHE A 47 4.22 0.64 4.77
CA PHE A 47 5.12 -0.36 4.19
C PHE A 47 4.90 -0.53 2.67
N ASP A 48 3.64 -0.58 2.21
CA ASP A 48 3.28 -0.61 0.79
C ASP A 48 3.91 0.54 -0.01
N THR A 49 3.91 1.75 0.54
CA THR A 49 4.55 2.90 -0.11
C THR A 49 6.07 2.75 -0.18
N LEU A 50 6.71 2.25 0.88
CA LEU A 50 8.16 2.01 0.89
C LEU A 50 8.57 0.95 -0.13
N GLU A 51 7.81 -0.14 -0.21
CA GLU A 51 8.02 -1.21 -1.19
C GLU A 51 7.92 -0.67 -2.62
N LYS A 52 6.87 0.10 -2.92
CA LYS A 52 6.68 0.72 -4.23
C LYS A 52 7.78 1.72 -4.60
N ILE A 53 8.23 2.53 -3.64
CA ILE A 53 9.38 3.42 -3.84
C ILE A 53 10.64 2.61 -4.17
N LYS A 54 10.89 1.52 -3.45
CA LYS A 54 12.08 0.69 -3.68
C LYS A 54 12.02 -0.08 -5.00
N ALA A 55 10.84 -0.54 -5.39
CA ALA A 55 10.61 -1.22 -6.67
C ALA A 55 10.84 -0.26 -7.84
N GLN A 56 10.32 0.97 -7.76
CA GLN A 56 10.45 1.96 -8.83
C GLN A 56 11.82 2.64 -8.87
N TYR A 57 12.45 2.84 -7.71
CA TYR A 57 13.75 3.48 -7.58
C TYR A 57 14.72 2.60 -6.77
N PRO A 58 15.30 1.55 -7.38
CA PRO A 58 16.20 0.62 -6.70
C PRO A 58 17.42 1.28 -6.09
N GLN A 59 17.86 2.43 -6.62
CA GLN A 59 18.97 3.22 -6.10
C GLN A 59 18.66 3.92 -4.76
N VAL A 60 17.39 4.01 -4.35
CA VAL A 60 17.01 4.74 -3.13
C VAL A 60 17.33 3.93 -1.88
N ASP A 61 17.87 4.62 -0.87
CA ASP A 61 18.07 4.06 0.45
C ASP A 61 16.85 4.28 1.36
N LEU A 62 16.17 3.20 1.72
CA LEU A 62 15.03 3.24 2.63
C LEU A 62 15.45 3.58 4.07
N GLU A 63 16.68 3.23 4.46
CA GLU A 63 17.20 3.55 5.79
C GLU A 63 17.37 5.07 5.94
N TRP A 64 17.90 5.73 4.92
CA TRP A 64 17.94 7.19 4.88
C TRP A 64 16.54 7.80 4.92
N LEU A 65 15.61 7.29 4.10
CA LEU A 65 14.27 7.85 4.04
C LEU A 65 13.55 7.78 5.40
N VAL A 66 13.58 6.62 6.06
CA VAL A 66 12.84 6.36 7.30
C VAL A 66 13.60 6.89 8.53
N MET A 67 14.88 6.55 8.67
CA MET A 67 15.68 6.83 9.87
C MET A 67 16.51 8.12 9.76
N GLY A 68 16.64 8.70 8.57
CA GLY A 68 17.46 9.90 8.35
C GLY A 68 18.97 9.63 8.39
N LYS A 69 19.39 8.36 8.35
CA LYS A 69 20.80 7.95 8.42
C LYS A 69 21.30 7.50 7.05
N GLY A 70 22.53 7.85 6.71
CA GLY A 70 23.14 7.47 5.43
C GLY A 70 22.89 8.47 4.30
N GLN A 71 22.97 8.01 3.06
CA GLN A 71 22.78 8.83 1.86
C GLN A 71 21.47 8.51 1.16
N PRO A 72 20.84 9.48 0.47
CA PRO A 72 19.55 9.27 -0.19
C PRO A 72 19.58 8.22 -1.32
N LEU A 73 20.72 8.14 -2.01
CA LEU A 73 20.97 7.18 -3.06
C LEU A 73 22.14 6.29 -2.64
N LYS A 74 21.96 4.97 -2.75
CA LYS A 74 23.10 4.05 -2.72
C LYS A 74 23.80 4.16 -4.07
N ALA A 75 25.11 4.37 -4.03
CA ALA A 75 25.94 4.11 -5.19
C ALA A 75 25.61 2.69 -5.69
N ALA A 76 25.64 2.49 -7.00
CA ALA A 76 25.57 1.15 -7.58
C ALA A 76 26.81 0.36 -7.16
N THR A 77 26.89 -0.04 -5.89
CA THR A 77 27.54 -1.28 -5.53
C THR A 77 26.71 -2.29 -6.28
N ALA A 78 27.23 -2.71 -7.44
CA ALA A 78 26.84 -3.96 -8.05
C ALA A 78 26.61 -4.91 -6.89
N TYR A 79 25.45 -5.57 -6.84
CA TYR A 79 25.33 -6.78 -6.07
C TYR A 79 26.39 -7.72 -6.65
N SER A 80 27.62 -7.59 -6.17
CA SER A 80 28.61 -8.63 -6.27
C SER A 80 28.01 -9.71 -5.40
N LEU A 81 27.26 -10.61 -6.05
CA LEU A 81 27.21 -11.98 -5.59
C LEU A 81 28.66 -12.31 -5.23
N PRO A 82 29.00 -12.61 -3.97
CA PRO A 82 30.35 -13.03 -3.66
C PRO A 82 30.60 -14.30 -4.47
N ALA A 83 31.24 -14.15 -5.63
CA ALA A 83 31.78 -15.22 -6.44
C ALA A 83 33.06 -15.71 -5.73
N GLN A 84 32.89 -16.19 -4.50
CA GLN A 84 33.87 -17.04 -3.87
C GLN A 84 33.41 -18.47 -4.15
N PRO A 85 34.17 -19.27 -4.92
CA PRO A 85 33.95 -20.70 -4.91
C PRO A 85 34.26 -21.14 -3.48
N VAL A 86 33.23 -21.43 -2.69
CA VAL A 86 33.40 -21.98 -1.33
C VAL A 86 34.14 -23.31 -1.43
N PRO A 87 35.42 -23.41 -1.04
CA PRO A 87 36.14 -24.67 -1.05
C PRO A 87 35.64 -25.46 0.17
N GLY A 88 34.98 -26.59 -0.06
CA GLY A 88 34.55 -27.49 1.02
C GLY A 88 33.09 -27.40 1.44
N ALA A 89 32.19 -26.94 0.56
CA ALA A 89 30.77 -27.25 0.72
C ALA A 89 30.52 -28.72 0.36
N SER A 90 30.92 -29.65 1.24
CA SER A 90 30.21 -30.92 1.33
C SER A 90 28.76 -30.56 1.62
N GLU A 91 27.84 -30.95 0.73
CA GLU A 91 26.40 -30.83 0.95
C GLU A 91 26.10 -31.13 2.42
N PRO A 92 25.48 -30.22 3.18
CA PRO A 92 24.90 -30.65 4.43
C PRO A 92 23.95 -31.80 4.08
N ASP A 93 24.00 -32.89 4.82
CA ASP A 93 23.00 -33.96 4.74
C ASP A 93 21.66 -33.35 5.16
N ILE A 94 20.99 -32.69 4.19
CA ILE A 94 19.66 -32.14 4.37
C ILE A 94 18.76 -33.37 4.44
N LYS A 95 18.60 -33.90 5.64
CA LYS A 95 17.43 -34.72 5.94
C LYS A 95 16.23 -33.85 5.60
N LEU A 96 15.54 -34.23 4.54
CA LEU A 96 14.28 -33.65 4.12
C LEU A 96 13.33 -33.75 5.31
N LEU A 97 13.27 -32.69 6.11
CA LEU A 97 12.27 -32.57 7.15
C LEU A 97 10.95 -32.59 6.40
N GLY A 98 10.15 -33.63 6.67
CA GLY A 98 8.98 -34.00 5.88
C GLY A 98 8.16 -32.78 5.50
N LYS A 99 7.61 -32.80 4.28
CA LYS A 99 6.71 -31.78 3.72
C LYS A 99 5.92 -31.14 4.87
N PRO A 100 5.98 -29.82 5.09
CA PRO A 100 5.19 -29.21 6.13
C PRO A 100 3.73 -29.56 5.83
N GLU A 101 3.18 -30.43 6.67
CA GLU A 101 1.77 -30.76 6.64
C GLU A 101 1.07 -29.48 7.08
N LEU A 102 0.48 -28.79 6.11
CA LEU A 102 -0.23 -27.54 6.29
C LEU A 102 -1.51 -27.83 7.09
N THR A 103 -1.34 -28.02 8.40
CA THR A 103 -2.45 -28.17 9.35
C THR A 103 -2.78 -26.82 9.97
N ASP A 104 -3.10 -25.84 9.12
CA ASP A 104 -3.95 -24.74 9.57
C ASP A 104 -5.30 -24.88 8.87
N LYS A 105 -6.21 -25.56 9.56
CA LYS A 105 -7.60 -25.73 9.16
C LYS A 105 -8.35 -24.41 9.37
N THR A 106 -7.98 -23.37 8.64
CA THR A 106 -8.93 -22.31 8.30
C THR A 106 -9.20 -22.45 6.82
N SER A 107 -10.23 -23.28 6.52
CA SER A 107 -10.66 -23.56 5.15
C SER A 107 -10.80 -22.24 4.39
N PRO A 108 -10.20 -22.09 3.19
CA PRO A 108 -10.42 -20.94 2.32
C PRO A 108 -11.91 -20.63 2.10
N GLN A 109 -12.76 -21.64 2.26
CA GLN A 109 -14.22 -21.55 2.17
C GLN A 109 -14.86 -20.75 3.32
N ALA A 110 -14.30 -20.78 4.53
CA ALA A 110 -14.86 -20.09 5.69
C ALA A 110 -14.64 -18.57 5.61
N ALA A 111 -13.43 -18.16 5.18
CA ALA A 111 -13.11 -16.75 4.92
C ALA A 111 -13.94 -16.18 3.76
N LEU A 112 -14.17 -16.98 2.70
CA LEU A 112 -15.05 -16.60 1.59
C LEU A 112 -16.51 -16.42 2.04
N ALA A 113 -17.01 -17.26 2.94
CA ALA A 113 -18.36 -17.16 3.47
C ALA A 113 -18.57 -15.89 4.32
N GLU A 114 -17.56 -15.47 5.07
CA GLU A 114 -17.61 -14.24 5.87
C GLU A 114 -17.62 -12.99 4.97
N CYS A 115 -16.76 -12.94 3.95
CA CYS A 115 -16.79 -11.86 2.95
C CYS A 115 -18.13 -11.79 2.18
N GLN A 116 -18.75 -12.93 1.90
CA GLN A 116 -20.07 -12.97 1.25
C GLN A 116 -21.17 -12.38 2.13
N LYS A 117 -21.15 -12.67 3.45
CA LYS A 117 -22.11 -12.11 4.41
C LYS A 117 -21.98 -10.60 4.55
N GLU A 118 -20.75 -10.10 4.62
CA GLU A 118 -20.52 -8.65 4.65
C GLU A 118 -21.05 -8.01 3.36
N LEU A 119 -20.76 -8.60 2.19
CA LEU A 119 -21.25 -8.08 0.91
C LEU A 119 -22.78 -8.03 0.85
N THR A 120 -23.48 -9.04 1.35
CA THR A 120 -24.95 -9.02 1.41
C THR A 120 -25.48 -7.94 2.33
N ALA A 121 -24.87 -7.75 3.50
CA ALA A 121 -25.27 -6.70 4.43
C ALA A 121 -25.08 -5.29 3.84
N TRP A 122 -23.98 -5.06 3.13
CA TRP A 122 -23.73 -3.79 2.45
C TRP A 122 -24.70 -3.53 1.28
N LYS A 123 -25.09 -4.58 0.54
CA LYS A 123 -26.10 -4.48 -0.53
C LYS A 123 -27.48 -4.11 0.02
N GLU A 124 -27.93 -4.79 1.07
CA GLU A 124 -29.21 -4.50 1.73
C GLU A 124 -29.24 -3.07 2.28
N LYS A 125 -28.15 -2.65 2.94
CA LYS A 125 -28.03 -1.29 3.45
C LYS A 125 -28.08 -0.24 2.33
N ALA A 126 -27.44 -0.51 1.19
CA ALA A 126 -27.49 0.37 0.02
C ALA A 126 -28.91 0.44 -0.58
N GLU A 127 -29.64 -0.67 -0.60
CA GLU A 127 -31.03 -0.72 -1.06
C GLU A 127 -31.97 0.07 -0.15
N THR A 128 -31.81 -0.04 1.17
CA THR A 128 -32.56 0.78 2.13
C THR A 128 -32.33 2.28 1.90
N TYR A 129 -31.09 2.69 1.64
CA TYR A 129 -30.80 4.10 1.32
C TYR A 129 -31.40 4.54 -0.02
N ARG A 130 -31.45 3.64 -1.02
CA ARG A 130 -32.13 3.90 -2.30
C ARG A 130 -33.63 4.13 -2.08
N GLN A 131 -34.29 3.23 -1.35
CA GLN A 131 -35.72 3.34 -1.05
C GLN A 131 -36.04 4.64 -0.32
N LEU A 132 -35.24 5.01 0.69
CA LEU A 132 -35.44 6.27 1.42
C LEU A 132 -35.30 7.51 0.52
N ALA A 133 -34.43 7.46 -0.50
CA ALA A 133 -34.29 8.54 -1.47
C ALA A 133 -35.52 8.65 -2.39
N GLU A 134 -36.06 7.51 -2.84
CA GLU A 134 -37.27 7.43 -3.66
C GLU A 134 -38.52 7.88 -2.88
N ASP A 135 -38.66 7.46 -1.63
CA ASP A 135 -39.75 7.86 -0.75
C ASP A 135 -39.72 9.38 -0.49
N ARG A 136 -38.53 9.94 -0.23
CA ARG A 136 -38.35 11.39 -0.09
C ARG A 136 -38.77 12.13 -1.35
N GLN A 137 -38.39 11.62 -2.53
CA GLN A 137 -38.74 12.22 -3.81
C GLN A 137 -40.27 12.19 -4.04
N THR A 138 -40.92 11.07 -3.71
CA THR A 138 -42.37 10.91 -3.79
C THR A 138 -43.10 11.91 -2.89
N ILE A 139 -42.64 12.09 -1.66
CA ILE A 139 -43.22 13.07 -0.72
C ILE A 139 -43.08 14.49 -1.28
N ILE A 140 -41.92 14.85 -1.83
CA ILE A 140 -41.71 16.16 -2.47
C ILE A 140 -42.69 16.36 -3.63
N GLU A 141 -42.93 15.33 -4.45
CA GLU A 141 -43.85 15.40 -5.57
C GLU A 141 -45.31 15.55 -5.13
N LEU A 142 -45.73 14.82 -4.09
CA LEU A 142 -47.05 14.98 -3.46
C LEU A 142 -47.25 16.39 -2.89
N MET A 143 -46.24 16.92 -2.19
CA MET A 143 -46.28 18.29 -1.66
C MET A 143 -46.42 19.33 -2.77
N LYS A 144 -45.72 19.15 -3.91
CA LYS A 144 -45.86 20.04 -5.08
C LYS A 144 -47.24 19.95 -5.74
N LYS A 145 -47.86 18.78 -5.75
CA LYS A 145 -49.19 18.56 -6.33
C LYS A 145 -50.30 19.15 -5.46
N ALA A 146 -50.20 19.06 -4.14
CA ALA A 146 -51.18 19.63 -3.21
C ALA A 146 -51.13 21.17 -3.12
N ALA A 147 -50.03 21.78 -3.55
CA ALA A 147 -49.86 23.23 -3.62
C ALA A 147 -50.35 23.86 -4.94
N ARG A 148 -50.97 23.07 -5.82
CA ARG A 148 -51.67 23.53 -7.03
C ARG A 148 -53.17 23.46 -6.82
#